data_AF-A0A7W7AB36-F1
#
_entry.id   AF-A0A7W7AB36-F1
#
_cell.length_a   1.000
_cell.length_b   1.000
_cell.length_c   1.000
_cell.angle_alpha   90.00
_cell.angle_beta   90.00
_cell.angle_gamma   90.00
#
_symmetry.space_group_name_H-M   'P 1'
#
loop_
_entity.id
_entity.type
_entity.pdbx_description
1 polymer ?
#
loop_
_entity_poly.entity_id
_entity_poly.type
_entity_poly.pdbx_seq_one_letter_code
_entity_poly.pdbx_strand_id
1 'polypeptide(L)' 'MEDWFDHIWQFHASAGAIALALAVSSVWAERRRMRRVNLDAVGFMPWTTIYLVAFVGACVFLGLAAREWFAA' A
#
# COMPACT_ATOMS: atom_id res chain seq x y z
N MET A 1 -23.32 -0.51 -22.44
CA MET A 1 -23.41 -0.39 -20.97
C MET A 1 -23.76 -1.79 -20.51
N GLU A 2 -22.96 -2.57 -19.77
CA GLU A 2 -22.04 -2.17 -18.70
C GLU A 2 -21.23 -3.41 -18.21
N ASP A 3 -20.20 -3.81 -18.95
CA ASP A 3 -19.23 -4.86 -18.59
C ASP A 3 -18.10 -4.33 -17.68
N TRP A 4 -18.15 -3.05 -17.32
CA TRP A 4 -17.19 -2.40 -16.43
C TRP A 4 -17.14 -2.99 -15.02
N PHE A 5 -18.23 -3.61 -14.55
CA PHE A 5 -18.29 -4.22 -13.23
C PHE A 5 -17.54 -5.56 -13.15
N ASP A 6 -17.39 -6.30 -14.25
CA ASP A 6 -16.76 -7.62 -14.25
C ASP A 6 -15.25 -7.56 -13.98
N HIS A 7 -14.63 -6.41 -14.24
CA HIS A 7 -13.19 -6.19 -14.03
C HIS A 7 -12.88 -5.32 -12.80
N ILE A 8 -13.89 -4.98 -11.99
CA ILE A 8 -13.69 -4.11 -10.83
C ILE A 8 -12.74 -4.74 -9.79
N TRP A 9 -12.77 -6.07 -9.68
CA TRP A 9 -11.86 -6.81 -8.82
C TRP A 9 -10.40 -6.70 -9.25
N GLN A 10 -10.12 -6.58 -10.56
CA GLN A 10 -8.77 -6.40 -11.10
C GLN A 10 -8.22 -5.02 -10.71
N PHE A 11 -9.09 -4.01 -10.73
CA PHE A 11 -8.76 -2.68 -10.25
C PHE A 11 -8.45 -2.70 -8.75
N HIS A 12 -9.32 -3.29 -7.93
CA HIS A 12 -9.08 -3.41 -6.49
C HIS A 12 -7.79 -4.20 -6.18
N ALA A 13 -7.54 -5.31 -6.89
CA ALA A 13 -6.35 -6.13 -6.69
C ALA A 13 -5.06 -5.35 -7.04
N SER A 14 -5.03 -4.66 -8.18
CA SER A 14 -3.87 -3.90 -8.63
C SER A 14 -3.60 -2.67 -7.75
N ALA A 15 -4.64 -1.91 -7.39
CA ALA A 15 -4.54 -0.78 -6.47
C ALA A 15 -4.03 -1.24 -5.08
N GLY A 16 -4.58 -2.35 -4.57
CA GLY A 16 -4.15 -2.95 -3.31
C GLY A 16 -2.70 -3.42 -3.34
N ALA A 17 -2.26 -4.04 -4.43
CA ALA A 17 -0.87 -4.49 -4.61
C ALA A 17 0.13 -3.31 -4.65
N ILE A 18 -0.22 -2.22 -5.35
CA ILE A 18 0.59 -1.00 -5.38
C ILE A 18 0.69 -0.37 -3.99
N ALA A 19 -0.44 -0.25 -3.30
CA ALA A 19 -0.48 0.28 -1.93
C ALA A 19 0.36 -0.59 -0.97
N LEU A 20 0.30 -1.92 -1.10
CA LEU A 20 1.12 -2.83 -0.31
C LEU A 20 2.62 -2.66 -0.60
N ALA A 21 3.00 -2.52 -1.86
CA ALA A 21 4.38 -2.25 -2.25
C ALA A 21 4.90 -0.93 -1.67
N LEU A 22 4.07 0.13 -1.66
CA LEU A 22 4.39 1.40 -1.00
C LEU A 22 4.54 1.25 0.51
N ALA A 23 3.68 0.47 1.17
CA ALA A 23 3.80 0.19 2.59
C ALA A 23 5.13 -0.53 2.92
N VAL A 24 5.45 -1.60 2.19
CA VAL A 24 6.70 -2.38 2.37
C VAL A 24 7.93 -1.51 2.11
N SER A 25 7.93 -0.73 1.03
CA SER A 25 9.06 0.17 0.72
C SER A 25 9.24 1.27 1.78
N SER A 26 8.15 1.75 2.39
CA SER A 26 8.21 2.71 3.50
C SER A 26 8.86 2.10 4.75
N VAL A 27 8.55 0.85 5.09
CA VAL A 27 9.21 0.14 6.20
C VAL A 27 10.70 -0.05 5.91
N TRP A 28 11.06 -0.40 4.67
CA TRP A 28 12.46 -0.53 4.28
C TRP A 28 13.21 0.80 4.35
N ALA A 29 12.59 1.89 3.87
CA ALA A 29 13.16 3.22 3.93
C ALA A 29 13.38 3.70 5.37
N GLU A 30 12.42 3.43 6.26
CA GLU A 30 12.53 3.75 7.69
C GLU A 30 13.62 2.91 8.37
N ARG A 31 13.69 1.60 8.08
CA ARG A 31 14.81 0.75 8.55
C ARG A 31 16.17 1.26 8.09
N ARG A 32 16.27 1.78 6.86
CA ARG A 32 17.50 2.41 6.36
C ARG A 32 17.81 3.71 7.10
N ARG A 33 16.80 4.50 7.49
CA ARG A 33 16.99 5.70 8.33
C ARG A 33 17.50 5.37 9.72
N MET A 34 16.96 4.33 10.36
CA MET A 34 17.39 3.89 11.70
C MET A 34 18.84 3.42 11.76
N ARG A 35 19.46 3.12 10.62
CA ARG A 35 20.87 2.73 10.51
C ARG A 35 21.81 3.90 10.18
N ARG A 36 21.30 5.15 10.13
CA ARG A 36 22.13 6.33 9.86
C ARG A 36 22.99 6.67 11.08
N VAL A 37 24.28 6.91 10.83
CA VAL A 37 25.24 7.37 11.85
C VAL A 37 25.01 8.85 12.21
N ASN A 38 24.55 9.65 11.24
CA ASN A 38 24.22 11.05 11.46
C ASN A 38 22.71 11.21 11.71
N LEU A 39 22.33 11.40 12.98
CA LEU A 39 20.94 11.57 13.43
C LEU A 39 20.40 12.97 13.14
N ASP A 40 21.27 13.96 12.95
CA ASP A 40 20.88 15.35 12.66
C ASP A 40 20.43 15.54 11.20
N ALA A 41 20.64 14.53 10.35
CA ALA A 41 20.09 14.48 9.01
C ALA A 41 18.58 14.15 9.05
N VAL A 42 17.77 15.14 9.47
CA VAL A 42 16.32 15.05 9.51
C VAL A 42 15.79 14.79 8.10
N GLY A 43 15.31 13.58 7.85
CA GLY A 43 14.75 13.21 6.57
C GLY A 43 13.36 13.84 6.40
N PHE A 44 13.18 14.64 5.34
CA PHE A 44 11.93 15.35 5.04
C PHE A 44 10.68 14.46 4.94
N MET A 45 10.84 13.23 4.41
CA MET A 45 9.70 12.34 4.15
C MET A 45 9.19 11.64 5.42
N PRO A 46 7.89 11.67 5.77
CA PRO A 46 7.33 10.97 6.93
C PRO A 46 7.01 9.50 6.59
N TRP A 47 8.02 8.62 6.55
CA TRP A 47 7.85 7.21 6.13
C TRP A 47 6.82 6.44 6.95
N THR A 48 6.73 6.69 8.26
CA THR A 48 5.73 6.04 9.12
C THR A 48 4.30 6.40 8.71
N THR A 49 4.03 7.67 8.37
CA THR A 49 2.72 8.10 7.90
C THR A 49 2.38 7.48 6.54
N ILE A 50 3.36 7.44 5.62
CA ILE A 50 3.18 6.79 4.30
C ILE A 50 2.86 5.31 4.48
N TYR A 51 3.60 4.61 5.35
CA TYR A 51 3.33 3.22 5.69
C TYR A 51 1.89 3.04 6.17
N LEU A 52 1.44 3.84 7.15
CA LEU A 52 0.10 3.69 7.72
C LEU A 52 -1.00 3.87 6.67
N VAL A 53 -0.94 4.95 5.89
CA VAL A 53 -1.96 5.24 4.87
C VAL A 53 -1.95 4.18 3.77
N ALA A 54 -0.76 3.81 3.27
CA ALA A 54 -0.62 2.81 2.22
C ALA A 54 -1.06 1.42 2.70
N PHE A 55 -0.74 1.05 3.94
CA PHE A 55 -1.10 -0.24 4.50
C PHE A 55 -2.61 -0.37 4.71
N VAL A 56 -3.26 0.67 5.27
CA VAL A 56 -4.72 0.69 5.40
C VAL A 56 -5.39 0.62 4.02
N GLY A 57 -4.91 1.40 3.05
CA GLY A 57 -5.40 1.32 1.66
C GLY A 57 -5.24 -0.09 1.07
N ALA A 58 -4.09 -0.73 1.26
CA ALA A 58 -3.84 -2.09 0.82
C ALA A 58 -4.82 -3.08 1.45
N CYS A 59 -5.05 -3.01 2.76
CA CYS A 59 -6.01 -3.88 3.45
C CYS A 59 -7.43 -3.71 2.90
N VAL A 60 -7.87 -2.48 2.65
CA VAL A 60 -9.20 -2.19 2.10
C VAL A 60 -9.33 -2.75 0.68
N PHE A 61 -8.41 -2.37 -0.22
CA PHE A 61 -8.50 -2.77 -1.63
C PHE A 61 -8.32 -4.27 -1.84
N LEU A 62 -7.34 -4.89 -1.17
CA LEU A 62 -7.15 -6.34 -1.25
C LEU A 62 -8.31 -7.09 -0.59
N GLY A 63 -8.89 -6.57 0.49
CA GLY A 63 -10.07 -7.13 1.13
C GLY A 63 -11.30 -7.11 0.20
N LEU A 64 -11.53 -5.99 -0.50
CA LEU A 64 -12.59 -5.88 -1.50
C LEU A 64 -12.36 -6.84 -2.67
N ALA A 65 -11.15 -6.86 -3.23
CA ALA A 65 -10.79 -7.77 -4.32
C ALA A 65 -10.99 -9.23 -3.92
N ALA A 66 -10.57 -9.62 -2.71
CA ALA A 66 -10.77 -10.96 -2.20
C ALA A 66 -12.26 -11.30 -2.05
N ARG A 67 -13.06 -10.39 -1.48
CA ARG A 67 -14.50 -10.57 -1.35
C ARG A 67 -15.17 -10.79 -2.70
N GLU A 68 -14.83 -9.97 -3.69
CA GLU A 68 -15.37 -10.06 -5.06
C GLU A 68 -14.96 -11.37 -5.74
N TRP A 69 -13.70 -11.78 -5.58
CA TRP A 69 -13.20 -13.05 -6.08
C TRP A 69 -13.94 -14.26 -5.50
N PHE A 70 -14.26 -14.25 -4.20
CA PHE A 70 -15.00 -15.33 -3.56
C PHE A 70 -16.51 -15.30 -3.84
N ALA A 71 -17.04 -14.16 -4.27
CA ALA A 71 -18.46 -14.00 -4.61
C ALA A 71 -18.76 -14.28 -6.09
N ALA A 72 -17.73 -14.37 -6.93
CA ALA A 72 -17.80 -14.77 -8.34
C ALA A 72 -17.82 -16.30 -8.49
#